data_AF-A0AAE9MT00-F1
#
_entry.id   AF-A0AAE9MT00-F1
#
_cell.length_a   1.000
_cell.length_b   1.000
_cell.length_c   1.000
_cell.angle_alpha   90.00
_cell.angle_beta   90.00
_cell.angle_gamma   90.00
#
_symmetry.space_group_name_H-M   'P 1'
#
loop_
_entity.id
_entity.type
_entity.pdbx_description
1 polymer ?
#
loop_
_entity_poly.entity_id
_entity_poly.type
_entity_poly.pdbx_seq_one_letter_code
_entity_poly.pdbx_strand_id
1 'polypeptide(L)'
;MNQEIKLKYRIGENIGRRIAFHRRIHIYIRLASAVYKEIRLLIDDGSPVWSKECLKDIAIVSASYLEDVVSGLGIFKSFRKKHKELYNTHIPFCTRDSFFPEDFEGEYGEVSTQDCDYEEDNINFQDVRFLIWYITCVNYAVSGVVFPQNLKILFMAYKVFDLLSKEYDNAPSNTEYAKLFAGIPEHADPIWMRSFCFNIASRNYLYGPDILKRFEKYTENDKKNAESFNMSQHMYHYLGEKVFSLKVRSRLLVLNIFEITDSIACHHSSYNSELFKIDPDYFVF
;
A
#
# COMPACT_ATOMS: atom_id res chain seq x y z
N MET A 1 26.51 -9.47 -40.41
CA MET A 1 25.06 -9.24 -40.65
C MET A 1 24.17 -9.64 -39.47
N ASN A 2 24.45 -10.72 -38.72
CA ASN A 2 23.55 -11.23 -37.65
C ASN A 2 23.66 -10.50 -36.28
N GLN A 3 24.77 -9.82 -35.98
CA GLN A 3 24.97 -9.12 -34.70
C GLN A 3 24.35 -7.71 -34.68
N GLU A 4 24.39 -6.95 -35.78
CA GLU A 4 23.78 -5.61 -35.85
C GLU A 4 22.24 -5.65 -35.78
N ILE A 5 21.61 -6.68 -36.36
CA ILE A 5 20.16 -6.88 -36.29
C ILE A 5 19.76 -7.20 -34.83
N LYS A 6 20.50 -8.08 -34.15
CA LYS A 6 20.28 -8.36 -32.71
C LYS A 6 20.50 -7.13 -31.83
N LEU A 7 21.48 -6.28 -32.14
CA LEU A 7 21.72 -5.03 -31.42
C LEU A 7 20.57 -4.03 -31.63
N LYS A 8 20.12 -3.81 -32.87
CA LYS A 8 19.00 -2.92 -33.19
C LYS A 8 17.69 -3.39 -32.57
N TYR A 9 17.42 -4.70 -32.54
CA TYR A 9 16.27 -5.28 -31.84
C TYR A 9 16.35 -5.05 -30.32
N ARG A 10 17.50 -5.32 -29.70
CA ARG A 10 17.71 -5.14 -28.25
C ARG A 10 17.66 -3.67 -27.82
N ILE A 11 18.07 -2.74 -28.69
CA ILE A 11 17.93 -1.29 -28.49
C ILE A 11 16.46 -0.86 -28.64
N GLY A 12 15.75 -1.36 -29.66
CA GLY A 12 14.33 -1.12 -29.87
C GLY A 12 13.45 -1.62 -28.71
N GLU A 13 13.74 -2.82 -28.18
CA GLU A 13 13.06 -3.35 -26.98
C GLU A 13 13.33 -2.50 -25.73
N ASN A 14 14.56 -2.02 -25.53
CA ASN A 14 14.90 -1.16 -24.39
C ASN A 14 14.22 0.21 -24.47
N ILE A 15 14.13 0.80 -25.67
CA ILE A 15 13.42 2.07 -25.89
C ILE A 15 11.91 1.87 -25.70
N GLY A 16 11.34 0.79 -26.24
CA GLY A 16 9.92 0.45 -26.05
C GLY A 16 9.55 0.23 -24.58
N ARG A 17 10.38 -0.50 -23.81
CA ARG A 17 10.21 -0.68 -22.36
C ARG A 17 10.30 0.64 -21.60
N ARG A 18 11.24 1.51 -21.94
CA ARG A 18 11.35 2.86 -21.33
C ARG A 18 10.12 3.72 -21.61
N ILE A 19 9.61 3.73 -22.85
CA ILE A 19 8.41 4.50 -23.21
C ILE A 19 7.18 3.97 -22.48
N ALA A 20 6.99 2.64 -22.43
CA ALA A 20 5.90 2.01 -21.70
C ALA A 20 5.97 2.33 -20.19
N PHE A 21 7.17 2.28 -19.60
CA PHE A 21 7.41 2.66 -18.21
C PHE A 21 7.04 4.12 -17.93
N HIS A 22 7.47 5.06 -18.78
CA HIS A 22 7.15 6.48 -18.62
C HIS A 22 5.66 6.75 -18.80
N ARG A 23 5.02 6.13 -19.80
CA ARG A 23 3.57 6.26 -20.03
C ARG A 23 2.77 5.74 -18.84
N ARG A 24 3.20 4.65 -18.22
CA ARG A 24 2.59 4.09 -17.00
C ARG A 24 2.65 5.06 -15.83
N ILE A 25 3.85 5.52 -15.48
CA ILE A 25 4.04 6.47 -14.38
C ILE A 25 3.22 7.74 -14.59
N HIS A 26 3.19 8.24 -15.82
CA HIS A 26 2.45 9.44 -16.16
C HIS A 26 0.94 9.28 -15.92
N ILE A 27 0.34 8.11 -16.17
CA ILE A 27 -1.09 7.87 -15.95
C ILE A 27 -1.43 7.92 -14.46
N TYR A 28 -0.71 7.19 -13.62
CA TYR A 28 -0.98 7.17 -12.18
C TYR A 28 -0.69 8.51 -11.49
N ILE A 29 0.34 9.25 -11.94
CA ILE A 29 0.60 10.62 -11.46
C ILE A 29 -0.55 11.56 -11.83
N ARG A 30 -1.06 11.46 -13.05
CA ARG A 30 -2.20 12.27 -13.50
C ARG A 30 -3.46 11.95 -12.70
N LEU A 31 -3.73 10.67 -12.45
CA LEU A 31 -4.84 10.21 -11.63
C LEU A 31 -4.74 10.73 -10.19
N ALA A 32 -3.58 10.57 -9.54
CA ALA A 32 -3.36 11.13 -8.20
C ALA A 32 -3.58 12.66 -8.19
N SER A 33 -3.11 13.36 -9.22
CA SER A 33 -3.33 14.81 -9.35
C SER A 33 -4.81 15.18 -9.50
N ALA A 34 -5.59 14.37 -10.22
CA ALA A 34 -7.04 14.55 -10.38
C ALA A 34 -7.78 14.28 -9.06
N VAL A 35 -7.46 13.18 -8.39
CA VAL A 35 -8.01 12.83 -7.07
C VAL A 35 -7.76 13.97 -6.08
N TYR A 36 -6.53 14.45 -5.98
CA TYR A 36 -6.17 15.55 -5.08
C TYR A 36 -7.02 16.80 -5.32
N LYS A 37 -7.24 17.18 -6.58
CA LYS A 37 -8.06 18.35 -6.94
C LYS A 37 -9.50 18.18 -6.47
N GLU A 38 -10.13 17.04 -6.74
CA GLU A 38 -11.53 16.80 -6.35
C GLU A 38 -11.71 16.77 -4.83
N ILE A 39 -10.86 16.04 -4.10
CA ILE A 39 -11.02 15.93 -2.64
C ILE A 39 -10.68 17.23 -1.92
N ARG A 40 -9.77 18.06 -2.46
CA ARG A 40 -9.40 19.34 -1.87
C ARG A 40 -10.57 20.33 -1.84
N LEU A 41 -11.47 20.27 -2.83
CA LEU A 41 -12.67 21.10 -2.88
C LEU A 41 -13.67 20.77 -1.76
N LEU A 42 -13.58 19.58 -1.17
CA LEU A 42 -14.46 19.14 -0.10
C LEU A 42 -13.99 19.57 1.30
N ILE A 43 -12.77 20.08 1.43
CA ILE A 43 -12.11 20.34 2.71
C ILE A 43 -11.86 21.82 2.89
N ASP A 44 -12.26 22.34 4.05
CA ASP A 44 -12.07 23.74 4.42
C ASP A 44 -10.58 24.07 4.62
N ASP A 45 -10.22 25.31 4.28
CA ASP A 45 -8.85 25.79 4.44
C ASP A 45 -8.42 25.75 5.91
N GLY A 46 -7.27 25.12 6.19
CA GLY A 46 -6.73 25.03 7.55
C GLY A 46 -7.28 23.88 8.40
N SER A 47 -7.98 22.90 7.79
CA SER A 47 -8.41 21.70 8.53
C SER A 47 -7.23 21.02 9.25
N PRO A 48 -7.29 20.80 10.57
CA PRO A 48 -6.23 20.13 11.32
C PRO A 48 -6.18 18.63 11.05
N VAL A 49 -7.30 18.03 10.62
CA VAL A 49 -7.42 16.59 10.31
C VAL A 49 -6.99 16.31 8.87
N TRP A 50 -7.42 17.14 7.93
CA TRP A 50 -7.17 16.97 6.50
C TRP A 50 -6.24 18.07 5.98
N SER A 51 -4.98 18.00 6.44
CA SER A 51 -3.91 18.87 5.96
C SER A 51 -3.64 18.67 4.47
N LYS A 52 -2.88 19.59 3.87
CA LYS A 52 -2.47 19.50 2.47
C LYS A 52 -1.69 18.21 2.18
N GLU A 53 -0.84 17.81 3.12
CA GLU A 53 -0.02 16.60 3.08
C GLU A 53 -0.91 15.34 3.18
N CYS A 54 -1.87 15.33 4.09
CA CYS A 54 -2.84 14.24 4.23
C CYS A 54 -3.62 14.01 2.91
N LEU A 55 -4.10 15.08 2.27
CA LEU A 55 -4.81 14.98 0.99
C LEU A 55 -3.91 14.48 -0.15
N LYS A 56 -2.62 14.84 -0.15
CA LYS A 56 -1.65 14.30 -1.11
C LYS A 56 -1.43 12.81 -0.88
N ASP A 57 -1.25 12.38 0.36
CA ASP A 57 -1.08 10.96 0.71
C ASP A 57 -2.30 10.15 0.26
N ILE A 58 -3.52 10.64 0.54
CA ILE A 58 -4.77 10.01 0.09
C ILE A 58 -4.79 9.85 -1.43
N ALA A 59 -4.42 10.89 -2.16
CA ALA A 59 -4.42 10.87 -3.61
C ALA A 59 -3.40 9.87 -4.20
N ILE A 60 -2.20 9.82 -3.63
CA ILE A 60 -1.15 8.87 -4.03
C ILE A 60 -1.59 7.43 -3.73
N VAL A 61 -2.15 7.19 -2.54
CA VAL A 61 -2.63 5.88 -2.12
C VAL A 61 -3.78 5.42 -2.99
N SER A 62 -4.69 6.31 -3.37
CA SER A 62 -5.81 5.99 -4.25
C SER A 62 -5.35 5.52 -5.63
N ALA A 63 -4.40 6.24 -6.25
CA ALA A 63 -3.82 5.83 -7.53
C ALA A 63 -2.99 4.54 -7.41
N SER A 64 -2.27 4.35 -6.30
CA SER A 64 -1.47 3.14 -6.05
C SER A 64 -2.36 1.90 -5.82
N TYR A 65 -3.54 2.07 -5.20
CA TYR A 65 -4.52 1.00 -5.06
C TYR A 65 -5.07 0.58 -6.41
N LEU A 66 -5.35 1.53 -7.31
CA LEU A 66 -5.74 1.17 -8.68
C LEU A 66 -4.62 0.40 -9.39
N GLU A 67 -3.37 0.86 -9.27
CA GLU A 67 -2.22 0.14 -9.83
C GLU A 67 -2.10 -1.28 -9.25
N ASP A 68 -2.29 -1.45 -7.94
CA ASP A 68 -2.26 -2.74 -7.27
C ASP A 68 -3.30 -3.72 -7.85
N VAL A 69 -4.55 -3.29 -7.95
CA VAL A 69 -5.65 -4.11 -8.48
C VAL A 69 -5.41 -4.46 -9.96
N VAL A 70 -5.14 -3.46 -10.81
CA VAL A 70 -4.96 -3.65 -12.26
C VAL A 70 -3.71 -4.47 -12.58
N SER A 71 -2.68 -4.39 -11.74
CA SER A 71 -1.42 -5.10 -11.95
C SER A 71 -1.38 -6.46 -11.24
N GLY A 72 -2.34 -6.74 -10.35
CA GLY A 72 -2.30 -7.91 -9.49
C GLY A 72 -1.06 -7.95 -8.59
N LEU A 73 -0.69 -6.83 -7.96
CA LEU A 73 0.49 -6.79 -7.06
C LEU A 73 0.24 -7.55 -5.76
N GLY A 74 -1.03 -7.77 -5.40
CA GLY A 74 -1.42 -8.57 -4.25
C GLY A 74 -1.28 -7.85 -2.92
N ILE A 75 -1.04 -6.53 -2.91
CA ILE A 75 -0.79 -5.77 -1.68
C ILE A 75 -2.08 -5.67 -0.87
N PHE A 76 -3.16 -5.15 -1.45
CA PHE A 76 -4.47 -5.08 -0.81
C PHE A 76 -5.09 -6.47 -0.64
N LYS A 77 -4.88 -7.36 -1.61
CA LYS A 77 -5.37 -8.75 -1.55
C LYS A 77 -4.80 -9.48 -0.33
N SER A 78 -3.50 -9.35 -0.08
CA SER A 78 -2.84 -9.94 1.09
C SER A 78 -3.40 -9.37 2.40
N PHE A 79 -3.63 -8.05 2.46
CA PHE A 79 -4.26 -7.40 3.60
C PHE A 79 -5.65 -7.95 3.88
N ARG A 80 -6.52 -8.02 2.88
CA ARG A 80 -7.89 -8.54 3.04
C ARG A 80 -7.92 -9.99 3.48
N LYS A 81 -7.07 -10.82 2.86
CA LYS A 81 -6.94 -12.23 3.25
C LYS A 81 -6.56 -12.34 4.73
N LYS A 82 -5.54 -11.58 5.16
CA LYS A 82 -5.10 -11.58 6.56
C LYS A 82 -6.16 -11.00 7.52
N HIS A 83 -6.85 -9.95 7.11
CA HIS A 83 -7.95 -9.37 7.88
C HIS A 83 -9.12 -10.37 8.03
N LYS A 84 -9.45 -11.11 6.98
CA LYS A 84 -10.46 -12.18 7.01
C LYS A 84 -10.04 -13.34 7.90
N GLU A 85 -8.77 -13.75 7.87
CA GLU A 85 -8.21 -14.74 8.79
C GLU A 85 -8.33 -14.32 10.26
N LEU A 86 -8.07 -13.05 10.57
CA LEU A 86 -8.04 -12.53 11.94
C LEU A 86 -9.42 -12.13 12.49
N TYR A 87 -10.28 -11.58 11.63
CA TYR A 87 -11.51 -10.88 12.05
C TYR A 87 -12.76 -11.31 11.26
N ASN A 88 -12.67 -12.35 10.42
CA ASN A 88 -13.76 -12.92 9.63
C ASN A 88 -14.53 -11.91 8.75
N THR A 89 -13.84 -10.84 8.32
CA THR A 89 -14.38 -9.75 7.50
C THR A 89 -13.32 -9.29 6.49
N HIS A 90 -13.72 -8.77 5.33
CA HIS A 90 -12.76 -8.39 4.27
C HIS A 90 -11.91 -7.16 4.64
N ILE A 91 -12.52 -6.15 5.28
CA ILE A 91 -11.87 -4.92 5.71
C ILE A 91 -12.49 -4.38 7.01
N PRO A 92 -11.81 -3.50 7.75
CA PRO A 92 -12.38 -2.84 8.91
C PRO A 92 -13.65 -2.05 8.59
N PHE A 93 -14.66 -2.17 9.44
CA PHE A 93 -15.92 -1.42 9.36
C PHE A 93 -16.71 -1.57 8.05
N CYS A 94 -16.44 -2.63 7.27
CA CYS A 94 -17.34 -3.04 6.20
C CYS A 94 -18.70 -3.38 6.84
N THR A 95 -19.64 -2.45 6.73
CA THR A 95 -21.00 -2.66 7.24
C THR A 95 -21.72 -3.49 6.19
N ARG A 96 -22.35 -4.60 6.61
CA ARG A 96 -23.20 -5.42 5.73
C ARG A 96 -24.44 -4.66 5.25
N ASP A 97 -24.75 -3.55 5.90
CA ASP A 97 -25.97 -2.79 5.68
C ASP A 97 -25.73 -1.73 4.61
N SER A 98 -26.51 -1.81 3.53
CA SER A 98 -26.62 -0.75 2.53
C SER A 98 -26.91 0.57 3.26
N PHE A 99 -26.05 1.57 3.08
CA PHE A 99 -26.28 2.89 3.65
C PHE A 99 -27.40 3.65 2.92
N PHE A 100 -27.93 3.06 1.84
CA PHE A 100 -29.08 3.52 1.09
C PHE A 100 -30.26 2.58 1.32
N PRO A 101 -31.32 3.03 2.00
CA PRO A 101 -32.59 2.33 2.05
C PRO A 101 -33.37 2.57 0.74
N GLU A 102 -32.74 2.36 -0.43
CA GLU A 102 -33.41 2.55 -1.73
C GLU A 102 -34.01 1.26 -2.33
N ASP A 103 -33.82 0.10 -1.69
CA ASP A 103 -34.51 -1.15 -2.07
C ASP A 103 -35.65 -1.51 -1.10
N PHE A 104 -36.29 -0.53 -0.46
CA PHE A 104 -37.50 -0.73 0.34
C PHE A 104 -38.77 -0.83 -0.54
N GLU A 105 -38.72 -1.66 -1.58
CA GLU A 105 -39.89 -2.26 -2.24
C GLU A 105 -39.71 -3.78 -2.29
N GLY A 106 -39.51 -4.39 -1.11
CA GLY A 106 -39.38 -5.83 -0.94
C GLY A 106 -40.08 -6.28 0.33
N GLU A 107 -41.33 -6.70 0.17
CA GLU A 107 -42.18 -7.33 1.18
C GLU A 107 -41.43 -8.52 1.84
N TYR A 108 -41.28 -8.48 3.18
CA TYR A 108 -40.88 -9.57 4.09
C TYR A 108 -40.28 -10.83 3.45
N GLY A 109 -39.09 -10.71 2.86
CA GLY A 109 -38.22 -11.82 2.49
C GLY A 109 -37.08 -11.94 3.50
N GLU A 110 -36.62 -13.16 3.80
CA GLU A 110 -35.40 -13.39 4.58
C GLU A 110 -34.30 -12.43 4.15
N VAL A 111 -33.73 -11.70 5.13
CA VAL A 111 -32.51 -10.91 4.91
C VAL A 111 -31.41 -11.90 4.57
N SER A 112 -31.19 -12.14 3.27
CA SER A 112 -30.02 -12.85 2.81
C SER A 112 -28.81 -12.07 3.31
N THR A 113 -27.98 -12.72 4.13
CA THR A 113 -26.72 -12.16 4.68
C THR A 113 -25.59 -12.15 3.64
N GLN A 114 -26.00 -12.08 2.38
CA GLN A 114 -25.36 -12.15 1.07
C GLN A 114 -26.25 -11.20 0.25
N ASP A 115 -25.86 -9.98 -0.09
CA ASP A 115 -24.65 -9.63 -0.79
C ASP A 115 -24.24 -8.20 -0.45
N CYS A 116 -23.06 -8.04 0.14
CA CYS A 116 -22.27 -6.87 -0.22
C CYS A 116 -21.78 -7.17 -1.63
N ASP A 117 -22.10 -6.36 -2.64
CA ASP A 117 -21.54 -6.44 -4.00
C ASP A 117 -20.02 -6.16 -3.96
N TYR A 118 -19.29 -7.05 -3.31
CA TYR A 118 -17.88 -6.93 -3.01
C TYR A 118 -17.12 -7.90 -3.89
N GLU A 119 -16.47 -7.37 -4.91
CA GLU A 119 -15.79 -8.16 -5.92
C GLU A 119 -14.30 -8.24 -5.59
N GLU A 120 -13.83 -9.42 -5.17
CA GLU A 120 -12.48 -9.57 -4.62
C GLU A 120 -11.38 -9.11 -5.59
N ASP A 121 -11.51 -9.25 -6.90
CA ASP A 121 -10.46 -8.87 -7.86
C ASP A 121 -10.72 -7.52 -8.58
N ASN A 122 -11.73 -6.76 -8.14
CA ASN A 122 -12.07 -5.45 -8.68
C ASN A 122 -11.85 -4.32 -7.65
N ILE A 123 -11.95 -3.08 -8.12
CA ILE A 123 -11.99 -1.93 -7.23
C ILE A 123 -13.33 -1.87 -6.48
N ASN A 124 -13.30 -1.64 -5.18
CA ASN A 124 -14.51 -1.57 -4.36
C ASN A 124 -14.61 -0.20 -3.66
N PHE A 125 -15.83 0.33 -3.55
CA PHE A 125 -16.07 1.59 -2.84
C PHE A 125 -15.66 1.52 -1.37
N GLN A 126 -15.90 0.37 -0.74
CA GLN A 126 -15.57 0.09 0.65
C GLN A 126 -14.05 0.15 0.87
N ASP A 127 -13.25 -0.31 -0.10
CA ASP A 127 -11.78 -0.27 -0.05
C ASP A 127 -11.29 1.18 -0.10
N VAL A 128 -11.82 1.98 -1.03
CA VAL A 128 -11.50 3.40 -1.16
C VAL A 128 -11.81 4.16 0.13
N ARG A 129 -13.00 3.91 0.70
CA ARG A 129 -13.41 4.51 1.98
C ARG A 129 -12.48 4.14 3.12
N PHE A 130 -12.11 2.86 3.21
CA PHE A 130 -11.17 2.37 4.21
C PHE A 130 -9.79 3.03 4.04
N LEU A 131 -9.26 3.11 2.82
CA LEU A 131 -7.96 3.73 2.54
C LEU A 131 -7.93 5.21 2.94
N ILE A 132 -8.99 5.97 2.63
CA ILE A 132 -9.11 7.37 3.03
C ILE A 132 -9.10 7.50 4.56
N TRP A 133 -9.89 6.68 5.25
CA TRP A 133 -9.92 6.66 6.71
C TRP A 133 -8.55 6.32 7.30
N TYR A 134 -7.92 5.24 6.81
CA TYR A 134 -6.64 4.75 7.29
C TYR A 134 -5.54 5.81 7.12
N ILE A 135 -5.40 6.40 5.94
CA ILE A 135 -4.38 7.41 5.68
C ILE A 135 -4.64 8.70 6.46
N THR A 136 -5.91 9.05 6.67
CA THR A 136 -6.26 10.16 7.58
C THR A 136 -5.75 9.86 8.99
N CYS A 137 -6.00 8.65 9.52
CA CYS A 137 -5.53 8.25 10.85
C CYS A 137 -4.00 8.18 10.94
N VAL A 138 -3.30 7.74 9.90
CA VAL A 138 -1.83 7.76 9.85
C VAL A 138 -1.29 9.19 9.95
N ASN A 139 -1.91 10.15 9.25
CA ASN A 139 -1.53 11.56 9.29
C ASN A 139 -1.92 12.25 10.61
N TYR A 140 -3.03 11.85 11.21
CA TYR A 140 -3.58 12.44 12.43
C TYR A 140 -3.15 11.71 13.72
N ALA A 141 -2.23 10.73 13.63
CA ALA A 141 -1.96 9.75 14.67
C ALA A 141 -1.51 10.34 16.03
N VAL A 142 -0.95 11.55 16.05
CA VAL A 142 -0.54 12.23 17.31
C VAL A 142 -1.74 12.87 18.01
N SER A 143 -2.78 13.22 17.27
CA SER A 143 -3.94 13.97 17.75
C SER A 143 -5.15 13.07 18.03
N GLY A 144 -5.21 11.86 17.46
CA GLY A 144 -6.23 10.87 17.79
C GLY A 144 -6.61 9.96 16.62
N VAL A 145 -7.82 9.43 16.68
CA VAL A 145 -8.41 8.57 15.62
C VAL A 145 -9.66 9.26 15.07
N VAL A 146 -9.81 9.23 13.75
CA VAL A 146 -10.99 9.80 13.08
C VAL A 146 -12.09 8.75 13.03
N PHE A 147 -13.34 9.18 13.26
CA PHE A 147 -14.50 8.29 13.17
C PHE A 147 -14.69 7.76 11.73
N PRO A 148 -14.76 6.43 11.50
CA PRO A 148 -14.85 5.84 10.17
C PRO A 148 -16.11 6.22 9.35
N GLN A 149 -17.18 6.67 10.00
CA GLN A 149 -18.42 7.11 9.33
C GLN A 149 -18.52 8.64 9.20
N ASN A 150 -17.39 9.34 9.25
CA ASN A 150 -17.36 10.77 8.98
C ASN A 150 -17.85 11.07 7.54
N LEU A 151 -18.80 12.01 7.40
CA LEU A 151 -19.38 12.37 6.10
C LEU A 151 -18.36 12.90 5.09
N LYS A 152 -17.28 13.57 5.54
CA LYS A 152 -16.20 14.02 4.63
C LYS A 152 -15.45 12.83 4.04
N ILE A 153 -15.22 11.76 4.83
CA ILE A 153 -14.62 10.51 4.33
C ILE A 153 -15.54 9.89 3.27
N LEU A 154 -16.84 9.86 3.53
CA LEU A 154 -17.83 9.34 2.58
C LEU A 154 -17.84 10.12 1.26
N PHE A 155 -17.90 11.45 1.32
CA PHE A 155 -17.89 12.28 0.11
C PHE A 155 -16.58 12.21 -0.66
N MET A 156 -15.44 12.15 0.03
CA MET A 156 -14.15 11.90 -0.61
C MET A 156 -14.14 10.54 -1.30
N ALA A 157 -14.66 9.50 -0.65
CA ALA A 157 -14.72 8.15 -1.22
C ALA A 157 -15.54 8.12 -2.52
N TYR A 158 -16.68 8.82 -2.59
CA TYR A 158 -17.46 8.92 -3.83
C TYR A 158 -16.66 9.55 -4.96
N LYS A 159 -16.00 10.68 -4.70
CA LYS A 159 -15.16 11.38 -5.69
C LYS A 159 -13.99 10.53 -6.16
N VAL A 160 -13.31 9.87 -5.22
CA VAL A 160 -12.16 9.02 -5.55
C VAL A 160 -12.64 7.81 -6.34
N PHE A 161 -13.66 7.10 -5.89
CA PHE A 161 -14.15 5.89 -6.54
C PHE A 161 -14.65 6.14 -7.98
N ASP A 162 -15.36 7.25 -8.22
CA ASP A 162 -15.77 7.65 -9.57
C ASP A 162 -14.56 7.86 -10.51
N LEU A 163 -13.51 8.53 -10.02
CA LEU A 163 -12.27 8.73 -10.80
C LEU A 163 -11.52 7.42 -11.05
N LEU A 164 -11.41 6.54 -10.04
CA LEU A 164 -10.76 5.24 -10.20
C LEU A 164 -11.52 4.37 -11.21
N SER A 165 -12.85 4.34 -11.12
CA SER A 165 -13.72 3.56 -12.02
C SER A 165 -13.59 4.00 -13.47
N LYS A 166 -13.52 5.32 -13.72
CA LYS A 166 -13.33 5.86 -15.08
C LYS A 166 -11.98 5.48 -15.70
N GLU A 167 -10.92 5.40 -14.90
CA GLU A 167 -9.60 5.06 -15.40
C GLU A 167 -9.31 3.54 -15.35
N TYR A 168 -10.14 2.73 -14.69
CA TYR A 168 -9.88 1.30 -14.43
C TYR A 168 -9.52 0.51 -15.70
N ASP A 169 -10.37 0.56 -16.72
CA ASP A 169 -10.15 -0.18 -17.98
C ASP A 169 -8.95 0.32 -18.79
N ASN A 170 -8.55 1.57 -18.58
CA ASN A 170 -7.49 2.24 -19.31
C ASN A 170 -6.14 2.21 -18.57
N ALA A 171 -6.14 1.74 -17.33
CA ALA A 171 -4.97 1.75 -16.47
C ALA A 171 -3.93 0.70 -16.93
N PRO A 172 -2.65 1.08 -17.05
CA PRO A 172 -1.61 0.15 -17.48
C PRO A 172 -1.15 -0.76 -16.35
N SER A 173 -1.09 -2.07 -16.63
CA SER A 173 -0.57 -3.08 -15.71
C SER A 173 0.95 -2.96 -15.48
N ASN A 174 1.39 -3.26 -14.26
CA ASN A 174 2.78 -3.25 -13.82
C ASN A 174 3.31 -4.67 -13.60
N THR A 175 4.03 -5.17 -14.60
CA THR A 175 4.70 -6.49 -14.53
C THR A 175 6.06 -6.46 -13.82
N GLU A 176 6.59 -5.28 -13.44
CA GLU A 176 7.94 -5.19 -12.85
C GLU A 176 7.96 -5.65 -11.38
N TYR A 177 6.86 -5.45 -10.65
CA TYR A 177 6.78 -5.79 -9.24
C TYR A 177 6.93 -7.31 -9.02
N ALA A 178 6.27 -8.13 -9.84
CA ALA A 178 6.40 -9.59 -9.79
C ALA A 178 7.85 -10.06 -10.03
N LYS A 179 8.65 -9.31 -10.79
CA LYS A 179 10.06 -9.64 -11.02
C LYS A 179 10.93 -9.45 -9.78
N LEU A 180 10.52 -8.61 -8.82
CA LEU A 180 11.23 -8.45 -7.55
C LEU A 180 11.25 -9.78 -6.78
N PHE A 181 10.10 -10.47 -6.73
CA PHE A 181 9.98 -11.76 -6.05
C PHE A 181 10.64 -12.90 -6.84
N ALA A 182 10.58 -12.86 -8.17
CA ALA A 182 11.32 -13.81 -9.01
C ALA A 182 12.85 -13.64 -8.91
N GLY A 183 13.32 -12.47 -8.47
CA GLY A 183 14.74 -12.15 -8.29
C GLY A 183 15.31 -12.48 -6.92
N ILE A 184 14.53 -13.11 -6.02
CA ILE A 184 15.04 -13.51 -4.70
C ILE A 184 16.09 -14.62 -4.89
N PRO A 185 17.32 -14.46 -4.36
CA PRO A 185 18.34 -15.50 -4.42
C PRO A 185 17.90 -16.77 -3.67
N GLU A 186 18.17 -17.95 -4.24
CA GLU A 186 17.86 -19.25 -3.61
C GLU A 186 18.53 -19.41 -2.22
N HIS A 187 19.71 -18.82 -2.06
CA HIS A 187 20.45 -18.76 -0.80
C HIS A 187 20.66 -17.29 -0.37
N ALA A 188 19.56 -16.55 -0.26
CA ALA A 188 19.60 -15.21 0.31
C ALA A 188 20.08 -15.26 1.76
N ASP A 189 21.14 -14.52 2.07
CA ASP A 189 21.58 -14.39 3.45
C ASP A 189 20.54 -13.61 4.28
N PRO A 190 20.50 -13.78 5.61
CA PRO A 190 19.52 -13.10 6.44
C PRO A 190 19.55 -11.58 6.24
N ILE A 191 20.73 -10.94 6.20
CA ILE A 191 20.87 -9.49 6.10
C ILE A 191 20.20 -8.98 4.82
N TRP A 192 20.44 -9.65 3.71
CA TRP A 192 19.78 -9.36 2.44
C TRP A 192 18.26 -9.52 2.57
N MET A 193 17.79 -10.64 3.12
CA MET A 193 16.35 -10.90 3.28
C MET A 193 15.66 -9.84 4.13
N ARG A 194 16.26 -9.44 5.26
CA ARG A 194 15.72 -8.38 6.12
C ARG A 194 15.63 -7.05 5.36
N SER A 195 16.66 -6.68 4.60
CA SER A 195 16.65 -5.45 3.81
C SER A 195 15.59 -5.51 2.70
N PHE A 196 15.44 -6.66 2.04
CA PHE A 196 14.39 -6.88 1.06
C PHE A 196 13.00 -6.73 1.69
N CYS A 197 12.71 -7.45 2.78
CA CYS A 197 11.43 -7.38 3.49
C CYS A 197 11.14 -5.98 4.02
N PHE A 198 12.15 -5.28 4.56
CA PHE A 198 11.98 -3.90 5.02
C PHE A 198 11.63 -2.97 3.85
N ASN A 199 12.29 -3.11 2.69
CA ASN A 199 11.97 -2.32 1.51
C ASN A 199 10.55 -2.61 1.00
N ILE A 200 10.15 -3.88 0.92
CA ILE A 200 8.78 -4.24 0.50
C ILE A 200 7.75 -3.67 1.48
N ALA A 201 7.93 -3.87 2.78
CA ALA A 201 6.99 -3.42 3.81
C ALA A 201 6.90 -1.88 3.92
N SER A 202 8.03 -1.18 3.82
CA SER A 202 8.10 0.28 4.00
C SER A 202 7.76 1.08 2.74
N ARG A 203 7.95 0.52 1.54
CA ARG A 203 7.75 1.26 0.28
C ARG A 203 6.45 0.96 -0.44
N ASN A 204 5.62 0.04 0.06
CA ASN A 204 4.27 -0.15 -0.48
C ASN A 204 3.30 0.91 0.05
N TYR A 205 2.23 1.16 -0.69
CA TYR A 205 1.30 2.25 -0.40
C TYR A 205 0.42 2.01 0.84
N LEU A 206 0.28 0.75 1.28
CA LEU A 206 -0.62 0.38 2.37
C LEU A 206 0.08 0.43 3.74
N TYR A 207 1.18 -0.30 3.92
CA TYR A 207 1.92 -0.36 5.17
C TYR A 207 2.99 0.74 5.28
N GLY A 208 3.50 1.21 4.13
CA GLY A 208 4.60 2.17 4.04
C GLY A 208 4.34 3.50 4.75
N PRO A 209 3.18 4.15 4.58
CA PRO A 209 2.89 5.43 5.24
C PRO A 209 3.02 5.39 6.77
N ASP A 210 2.63 4.29 7.42
CA ASP A 210 2.82 4.09 8.87
C ASP A 210 4.27 3.76 9.23
N ILE A 211 4.87 2.81 8.49
CA ILE A 211 6.22 2.32 8.78
C ILE A 211 7.27 3.41 8.58
N LEU A 212 7.23 4.16 7.47
CA LEU A 212 8.19 5.22 7.17
C LEU A 212 8.09 6.39 8.13
N LYS A 213 6.88 6.90 8.42
CA LYS A 213 6.71 8.00 9.39
C LYS A 213 7.28 7.65 10.77
N ARG A 214 7.13 6.39 11.19
CA ARG A 214 7.72 5.90 12.44
C ARG A 214 9.21 5.69 12.35
N PHE A 215 9.72 5.25 11.19
CA PHE A 215 11.15 5.13 10.96
C PHE A 215 11.84 6.49 11.00
N GLU A 216 11.28 7.49 10.32
CA GLU A 216 11.76 8.88 10.33
C GLU A 216 11.84 9.41 11.77
N LYS A 217 10.74 9.32 12.53
CA LYS A 217 10.71 9.71 13.95
C LYS A 217 11.72 8.94 14.81
N TYR A 218 11.90 7.65 14.55
CA TYR A 218 12.87 6.81 15.24
C TYR A 218 14.30 7.30 14.96
N THR A 219 14.64 7.54 13.69
CA THR A 219 15.96 8.04 13.28
C THR A 219 16.25 9.46 13.78
N GLU A 220 15.24 10.34 13.87
CA GLU A 220 15.40 11.68 14.43
C GLU A 220 15.74 11.64 15.93
N ASN A 221 15.11 10.75 16.69
CA ASN A 221 15.41 10.56 18.11
C ASN A 221 16.81 9.94 18.31
N ASP A 222 17.13 8.93 17.51
CA ASP A 222 18.44 8.26 17.58
C ASP A 222 19.57 9.17 17.12
N LYS A 223 19.34 10.08 16.15
CA LYS A 223 20.33 11.09 15.73
C LYS A 223 20.72 11.99 16.91
N LYS A 224 19.74 12.48 17.68
CA LYS A 224 20.00 13.29 18.88
C LYS A 224 20.86 12.53 19.91
N ASN A 225 20.65 11.21 20.03
CA ASN A 225 21.44 10.36 20.89
C ASN A 225 22.85 10.11 20.31
N ALA A 226 22.97 9.84 19.01
CA ALA A 226 24.24 9.51 18.36
C ALA A 226 25.22 10.69 18.28
N GLU A 227 24.73 11.93 18.14
CA GLU A 227 25.52 13.16 18.24
C GLU A 227 26.26 13.26 19.58
N SER A 228 25.74 12.64 20.65
CA SER A 228 26.41 12.57 21.95
C SER A 228 27.53 11.52 22.03
N PHE A 229 27.55 10.53 21.12
CA PHE A 229 28.52 9.42 21.12
C PHE A 229 29.57 9.48 19.99
N ASN A 230 29.61 10.56 19.20
CA ASN A 230 30.57 10.78 18.11
C ASN A 230 30.61 9.63 17.07
N MET A 231 29.47 9.00 16.79
CA MET A 231 29.32 7.92 15.80
C MET A 231 29.10 8.48 14.40
N SER A 232 29.66 7.83 13.35
CA SER A 232 29.51 8.30 11.97
C SER A 232 28.05 8.19 11.47
N GLN A 233 27.66 9.08 10.55
CA GLN A 233 26.27 9.15 10.10
C GLN A 233 25.76 7.87 9.43
N HIS A 234 26.61 7.26 8.62
CA HIS A 234 26.31 6.02 7.94
C HIS A 234 26.13 4.86 8.93
N MET A 235 26.94 4.80 9.99
CA MET A 235 26.90 3.71 10.96
C MET A 235 25.61 3.73 11.77
N TYR A 236 25.16 4.91 12.26
CA TYR A 236 23.91 4.98 13.00
C TYR A 236 22.69 4.75 12.11
N HIS A 237 22.68 5.23 10.86
CA HIS A 237 21.55 5.01 9.97
C HIS A 237 21.36 3.52 9.71
N TYR A 238 22.47 2.80 9.46
CA TYR A 238 22.46 1.36 9.29
C TYR A 238 21.99 0.60 10.53
N LEU A 239 22.49 0.95 11.72
CA LEU A 239 22.08 0.33 12.98
C LEU A 239 20.61 0.65 13.32
N GLY A 240 20.18 1.88 13.07
CA GLY A 240 18.81 2.31 13.29
C GLY A 240 17.82 1.56 12.39
N GLU A 241 18.12 1.45 11.09
CA GLU A 241 17.33 0.64 10.15
C GLU A 241 17.27 -0.83 10.60
N LYS A 242 18.41 -1.42 11.00
CA LYS A 242 18.45 -2.78 11.52
C LYS A 242 17.54 -2.99 12.72
N VAL A 243 17.72 -2.20 13.78
CA VAL A 243 16.96 -2.36 15.02
C VAL A 243 15.47 -2.08 14.79
N PHE A 244 15.17 -1.04 14.02
CA PHE A 244 13.79 -0.70 13.68
C PHE A 244 13.13 -1.81 12.88
N SER A 245 13.76 -2.32 11.82
CA SER A 245 13.21 -3.35 10.94
C SER A 245 12.86 -4.66 11.67
N LEU A 246 13.60 -5.02 12.73
CA LEU A 246 13.29 -6.18 13.57
C LEU A 246 12.08 -5.94 14.50
N LYS A 247 11.99 -4.74 15.07
CA LYS A 247 10.98 -4.38 16.07
C LYS A 247 9.66 -3.87 15.48
N VAL A 248 9.69 -3.34 14.26
CA VAL A 248 8.54 -2.69 13.64
C VAL A 248 7.42 -3.72 13.43
N ARG A 249 6.22 -3.37 13.88
CA ARG A 249 4.96 -4.04 13.56
C ARG A 249 4.01 -3.02 12.96
N SER A 250 3.25 -3.38 11.92
CA SER A 250 2.27 -2.46 11.33
C SER A 250 1.18 -2.10 12.34
N ARG A 251 0.73 -0.85 12.37
CA ARG A 251 -0.44 -0.51 13.20
C ARG A 251 -1.74 -1.10 12.66
N LEU A 252 -1.74 -1.49 11.39
CA LEU A 252 -2.94 -1.97 10.71
C LEU A 252 -3.32 -3.40 11.12
N LEU A 253 -2.37 -4.34 11.12
CA LEU A 253 -2.62 -5.75 11.45
C LEU A 253 -1.60 -6.34 12.44
N VAL A 254 -0.71 -5.51 13.03
CA VAL A 254 0.35 -5.95 13.96
C VAL A 254 1.36 -6.91 13.31
N LEU A 255 1.40 -6.94 11.97
CA LEU A 255 2.33 -7.79 11.22
C LEU A 255 3.74 -7.20 11.19
N ASN A 256 4.74 -8.08 11.25
CA ASN A 256 6.13 -7.76 11.03
C ASN A 256 6.50 -7.67 9.54
N ILE A 257 7.70 -7.17 9.23
CA ILE A 257 8.13 -6.97 7.84
C ILE A 257 8.21 -8.27 7.03
N PHE A 258 8.53 -9.40 7.67
CA PHE A 258 8.58 -10.70 7.03
C PHE A 258 7.16 -11.21 6.76
N GLU A 259 6.26 -11.13 7.74
CA GLU A 259 4.84 -11.49 7.58
C GLU A 259 4.15 -10.67 6.49
N ILE A 260 4.41 -9.36 6.42
CA ILE A 260 3.90 -8.49 5.35
C ILE A 260 4.43 -8.98 3.99
N THR A 261 5.74 -9.18 3.88
CA THR A 261 6.37 -9.55 2.61
C THR A 261 5.94 -10.95 2.15
N ASP A 262 5.86 -11.91 3.07
CA ASP A 262 5.37 -13.27 2.82
C ASP A 262 3.91 -13.26 2.32
N SER A 263 3.05 -12.48 3.00
CA SER A 263 1.64 -12.36 2.62
C SER A 263 1.47 -11.77 1.22
N ILE A 264 2.34 -10.83 0.81
CA ILE A 264 2.33 -10.28 -0.55
C ILE A 264 2.93 -11.31 -1.53
N ALA A 265 4.06 -11.91 -1.19
CA ALA A 265 4.79 -12.85 -2.04
C ALA A 265 3.94 -14.07 -2.44
N CYS A 266 3.01 -14.50 -1.58
CA CYS A 266 2.13 -15.65 -1.86
C CYS A 266 1.21 -15.49 -3.08
N HIS A 267 1.08 -14.26 -3.59
CA HIS A 267 0.30 -13.95 -4.80
C HIS A 267 1.15 -13.97 -6.08
N HIS A 268 2.44 -14.30 -6.01
CA HIS A 268 3.34 -14.33 -7.15
C HIS A 268 3.87 -15.74 -7.45
N SER A 269 4.13 -16.02 -8.73
CA SER A 269 4.47 -17.36 -9.23
C SER A 269 5.77 -17.97 -8.67
N SER A 270 6.65 -17.15 -8.10
CA SER A 270 7.95 -17.56 -7.54
C SER A 270 7.92 -17.72 -6.01
N TYR A 271 6.72 -17.88 -5.43
CA TYR A 271 6.56 -17.98 -3.99
C TYR A 271 7.17 -19.26 -3.39
N ASN A 272 7.93 -19.09 -2.32
CA ASN A 272 8.39 -20.17 -1.44
C ASN A 272 8.24 -19.72 0.01
N SER A 273 7.34 -20.37 0.76
CA SER A 273 7.01 -20.03 2.15
C SER A 273 8.18 -20.21 3.12
N GLU A 274 9.17 -21.06 2.79
CA GLU A 274 10.32 -21.29 3.67
C GLU A 274 11.29 -20.09 3.69
N LEU A 275 11.28 -19.23 2.65
CA LEU A 275 12.17 -18.08 2.54
C LEU A 275 11.92 -17.01 3.61
N PHE A 276 10.68 -16.92 4.11
CA PHE A 276 10.25 -15.87 5.01
C PHE A 276 10.11 -16.33 6.47
N LYS A 277 10.36 -17.60 6.76
CA LYS A 277 10.34 -18.19 8.12
C LYS A 277 11.63 -17.94 8.93
N ILE A 278 12.46 -16.99 8.51
CA ILE A 278 13.75 -16.72 9.17
C ILE A 278 13.50 -16.28 10.61
N ASP A 279 14.07 -17.01 11.57
CA ASP A 279 14.03 -16.65 12.98
C ASP A 279 14.65 -15.25 13.17
N PRO A 280 13.91 -14.28 13.73
CA PRO A 280 14.44 -12.97 14.09
C PRO A 280 15.71 -13.04 14.96
N ASP A 281 15.90 -14.12 15.71
CA ASP A 281 17.07 -14.32 16.56
C ASP A 281 18.36 -14.62 15.78
N TYR A 282 18.29 -15.06 14.51
CA TYR A 282 19.46 -15.20 13.61
C TYR A 282 20.11 -13.86 13.24
N PHE A 283 19.48 -12.73 13.59
CA PHE A 283 19.93 -11.39 13.27
C PHE A 283 20.68 -10.67 14.39
N VAL A 284 20.79 -11.30 15.56
CA VAL A 284 21.50 -10.76 16.72
C VAL A 284 22.97 -11.19 16.64
N PHE A 285 23.81 -10.28 16.15
CA PHE A 285 25.28 -10.33 16.31
C PHE A 285 25.72 -9.12 17.14
#